data_AF-A0A3D0UTR9-F1
#
_entry.id   AF-A0A3D0UTR9-F1
#
_cell.length_a   1.000
_cell.length_b   1.000
_cell.length_c   1.000
_cell.angle_alpha   90.00
_cell.angle_beta   90.00
_cell.angle_gamma   90.00
#
_symmetry.space_group_name_H-M   'P 1'
#
loop_
_entity.id
_entity.type
_entity.pdbx_description
1 polymer ?
#
loop_
_entity_poly.entity_id
_entity_poly.type
_entity_poly.pdbx_seq_one_letter_code
_entity_poly.pdbx_strand_id
1 'polypeptide(L)' 'MIKTLAIETSCDDTSIGIITFDGSFFGVEKLLAHSQVDDHQRFGGVVPEVASRLHSEKIIKVLENV' A
#
# COMPACT_ATOMS: atom_id res chain seq x y z
N MET A 1 14.06 -13.99 13.80
CA MET A 1 13.12 -13.60 12.73
C MET A 1 12.70 -12.17 12.96
N ILE A 2 13.14 -11.25 12.09
CA ILE A 2 12.78 -9.83 12.11
C ILE A 2 11.46 -9.69 11.34
N LYS A 3 10.54 -8.86 11.85
CA LYS A 3 9.32 -8.46 11.13
C LYS A 3 9.38 -6.96 10.83
N THR A 4 9.09 -6.60 9.59
CA THR A 4 9.06 -5.23 9.10
C THR A 4 7.67 -4.91 8.56
N LEU A 5 7.09 -3.81 9.04
CA LEU A 5 5.89 -3.22 8.45
C LEU A 5 6.31 -2.39 7.23
N ALA A 6 5.99 -2.86 6.02
CA ALA A 6 6.25 -2.14 4.78
C ALA A 6 5.01 -1.30 4.40
N ILE A 7 5.23 -0.08 3.94
CA ILE A 7 4.19 0.85 3.48
C ILE A 7 4.60 1.36 2.10
N GLU A 8 3.70 1.28 1.14
CA GLU A 8 3.92 1.73 -0.24
C GLU A 8 2.78 2.68 -0.66
N THR A 9 3.17 3.91 -1.02
CA THR A 9 2.26 5.01 -1.41
C THR A 9 2.92 5.95 -2.43
N SER A 10 3.70 5.41 -3.39
CA SER A 10 4.45 6.24 -4.35
C SER A 10 3.63 6.77 -5.52
N CYS A 11 2.55 6.06 -5.92
CA CYS A 11 1.72 6.42 -7.07
C CYS A 11 0.22 6.39 -6.73
N ASP A 12 -0.50 5.32 -7.07
CA ASP A 12 -1.96 5.22 -6.94
C ASP A 12 -2.43 3.96 -6.18
N ASP A 13 -1.49 3.21 -5.59
CA ASP A 13 -1.78 2.09 -4.70
C ASP A 13 -1.41 2.45 -3.25
N THR A 14 -2.31 2.15 -2.31
CA THR A 14 -2.02 2.20 -0.87
C THR A 14 -1.83 0.78 -0.37
N SER A 15 -0.59 0.37 -0.15
CA SER A 15 -0.26 -1.01 0.21
C SER A 15 0.48 -1.10 1.53
N ILE A 16 0.15 -2.13 2.31
CA ILE A 16 0.85 -2.47 3.55
C ILE A 16 1.17 -3.95 3.52
N GLY A 17 2.37 -4.30 3.97
CA GLY A 17 2.81 -5.68 4.08
C GLY A 17 3.60 -5.97 5.36
N ILE A 18 3.58 -7.23 5.79
CA ILE A 18 4.45 -7.74 6.85
C ILE A 18 5.53 -8.57 6.19
N ILE A 19 6.75 -8.03 6.17
CA ILE A 19 7.92 -8.70 5.61
C ILE A 19 8.68 -9.38 6.75
N THR A 20 9.04 -10.64 6.55
CA THR A 20 9.85 -11.41 7.50
C THR A 20 11.27 -11.55 6.97
N PHE A 21 12.25 -11.54 7.87
CA PHE A 21 13.64 -11.89 7.56
C PHE A 21 14.17 -12.84 8.63
N ASP A 22 14.67 -14.01 8.21
CA ASP A 22 15.15 -15.05 9.14
C ASP A 22 16.66 -14.98 9.43
N GLY A 23 17.39 -14.09 8.75
CA GLY A 23 18.85 -14.02 8.79
C GLY A 23 19.50 -14.36 7.44
N SER A 24 18.74 -14.94 6.51
CA SER A 24 19.19 -15.36 5.18
C SER A 24 18.22 -14.94 4.08
N PHE A 25 16.91 -15.10 4.29
CA PHE A 25 15.87 -14.89 3.28
C PHE A 25 14.79 -13.93 3.76
N PHE A 26 14.27 -13.16 2.80
CA PHE A 26 13.06 -12.36 2.99
C PHE A 26 11.82 -13.18 2.64
N GLY A 27 10.75 -13.00 3.40
CA GLY A 27 9.43 -13.57 3.14
C GLY A 27 8.33 -12.50 3.23
N VAL A 28 7.20 -12.76 2.59
CA VAL A 28 5.98 -11.94 2.68
C VAL A 28 4.98 -12.72 3.52
N GLU A 29 4.77 -12.31 4.77
CA GLU A 29 3.78 -12.93 5.65
C GLU A 29 2.37 -12.43 5.33
N LYS A 30 2.23 -11.12 5.05
CA LYS A 30 0.98 -10.50 4.65
C LYS A 30 1.23 -9.38 3.65
N LEU A 31 0.27 -9.15 2.77
CA LEU A 31 0.24 -8.05 1.83
C LEU A 31 -1.21 -7.70 1.52
N LEU A 32 -1.57 -6.44 1.70
CA LEU A 32 -2.85 -5.90 1.26
C LEU A 32 -2.60 -4.61 0.48
N ALA A 33 -3.33 -4.43 -0.61
CA ALA A 33 -3.26 -3.27 -1.47
C ALA A 33 -4.67 -2.71 -1.71
N HIS A 34 -4.77 -1.39 -1.73
CA HIS A 34 -5.95 -0.66 -2.20
C HIS A 34 -5.56 0.18 -3.40
N SER A 35 -6.10 -0.16 -4.57
CA SER A 35 -5.83 0.52 -5.83
C SER A 35 -6.83 1.64 -6.10
N GLN A 36 -6.35 2.76 -6.63
CA GLN A 36 -7.14 3.95 -6.97
C GLN A 36 -7.44 4.06 -8.48
N VAL A 37 -7.22 2.99 -9.26
CA VAL A 37 -7.43 3.01 -10.73
C VAL A 37 -8.81 3.54 -11.10
N ASP A 38 -9.86 3.10 -10.40
CA ASP A 38 -11.25 3.54 -10.65
C ASP A 38 -11.45 5.04 -10.34
N ASP A 39 -10.76 5.56 -9.33
CA ASP A 39 -10.80 6.99 -8.97
C ASP A 39 -10.15 7.88 -10.03
N HIS A 40 -9.10 7.37 -10.68
CA HIS A 40 -8.32 8.09 -11.69
C HIS A 40 -8.82 7.88 -13.12
N GLN A 41 -9.59 6.84 -13.39
CA GLN A 41 -10.04 6.47 -14.75
C GLN A 41 -10.74 7.61 -15.48
N ARG A 42 -11.58 8.38 -14.78
CA ARG A 42 -12.31 9.53 -15.36
C ARG A 42 -11.41 10.69 -15.80
N PHE A 43 -10.18 10.75 -15.30
CA PHE A 43 -9.21 11.81 -15.63
C PHE A 43 -8.24 11.38 -16.74
N GLY A 44 -8.29 10.12 -17.18
CA GLY A 44 -7.38 9.59 -18.20
C GLY A 44 -5.94 9.36 -17.71
N GLY A 45 -5.71 9.42 -16.40
CA GLY A 45 -4.40 9.25 -15.77
C GLY A 45 -4.43 9.63 -14.29
N VAL A 46 -3.34 9.31 -13.58
CA VAL A 46 -3.20 9.61 -12.15
C VAL A 46 -3.17 11.11 -11.91
N VAL A 47 -4.06 11.60 -11.06
CA VAL A 47 -4.06 12.99 -10.57
C VAL A 47 -3.34 13.03 -9.23
N PRO A 48 -2.14 13.65 -9.12
CA PRO A 48 -1.30 13.54 -7.92
C PRO A 48 -1.98 13.96 -6.61
N GLU A 49 -2.77 15.04 -6.64
CA GLU A 49 -3.52 15.51 -5.47
C GLU A 49 -4.59 14.51 -5.02
N VAL A 50 -5.32 13.91 -5.97
CA VAL A 50 -6.32 12.88 -5.67
C VAL A 50 -5.63 11.66 -5.06
N ALA A 51 -4.48 11.27 -5.60
CA ALA A 51 -3.75 10.11 -5.11
C ALA A 51 -3.25 10.30 -3.67
N SER A 52 -2.65 11.45 -3.39
CA SER A 52 -2.19 11.82 -2.04
C SER A 52 -3.32 11.77 -1.00
N ARG A 53 -4.49 12.31 -1.36
CA ARG A 53 -5.66 12.31 -0.47
C ARG A 53 -6.19 10.90 -0.24
N LEU A 54 -6.31 10.09 -1.28
CA LEU A 54 -6.77 8.70 -1.17
C LEU A 54 -5.81 7.83 -0.36
N HIS A 55 -4.49 8.02 -0.48
CA HIS A 55 -3.54 7.34 0.42
C HIS A 55 -3.84 7.65 1.89
N SER A 56 -4.01 8.93 2.22
CA SER A 56 -4.28 9.38 3.59
C SER A 56 -5.61 8.84 4.13
N GLU A 57 -6.66 8.79 3.29
CA GLU A 57 -7.98 8.27 3.68
C GLU A 57 -8.00 6.75 3.88
N LYS A 58 -7.13 6.00 3.18
CA LYS A 58 -7.19 4.53 3.11
C LYS A 58 -6.15 3.83 3.98
N ILE A 59 -5.02 4.47 4.29
CA ILE A 59 -3.88 3.81 4.96
C ILE A 59 -4.25 3.12 6.27
N ILE A 60 -5.10 3.73 7.11
CA ILE A 60 -5.57 3.12 8.36
C ILE A 60 -6.43 1.89 8.07
N LYS A 61 -7.32 1.97 7.08
CA LYS A 61 -8.17 0.84 6.72
C LYS A 61 -7.35 -0.33 6.17
N VAL A 62 -6.33 -0.06 5.37
CA VAL A 62 -5.42 -1.11 4.87
C VAL A 62 -4.66 -1.73 6.04
N LEU A 63 -4.19 -0.93 7.00
CA LEU A 63 -3.46 -1.41 8.18
C LEU A 63 -4.30 -2.34 9.06
N GLU A 64 -5.57 -1.99 9.30
CA GLU A 64 -6.49 -2.82 10.10
C GLU A 64 -6.74 -4.21 9.50
N ASN A 65 -6.60 -4.35 8.17
CA ASN A 65 -6.89 -5.58 7.44
C ASN A 65 -5.63 -6.29 6.93
N VAL A 66 -4.45 -5.78 7.29
CA VAL A 66 -3.17 -6.49 7.20
C VAL A 66 -3.09 -7.45 8.37
#